data_AF-A0A519S4B6-F1
#
_entry.id   AF-A0A519S4B6-F1
#
_cell.length_a   1.000
_cell.length_b   1.000
_cell.length_c   1.000
_cell.angle_alpha   90.00
_cell.angle_beta   90.00
_cell.angle_gamma   90.00
#
_symmetry.space_group_name_H-M   'P 1'
#
loop_
_entity.id
_entity.type
_entity.pdbx_description
1 polymer ?
#
loop_
_entity_poly.entity_id
_entity_poly.type
_entity_poly.pdbx_seq_one_letter_code
_entity_poly.pdbx_strand_id
1 'polypeptide(L)'
;MHTNYYFLRQLAPALTERLRGYRVASCFSQEKDELVVGLLSETGAEFWLKAQLGAAFPALALPETFQRARQNSVDLLPELLGCTVAAVTAWPQDRVLQVDFEEGATLVFKLYGPRPNAIFRPAAGTLAQLFHQRYAADAELRPGPENPVSVLLSDSGKLPPALTDLPGRFLREQRGYDSAPLATKQRLAQELLAELTRPAQYYLI
;
A
#
# COMPACT_ATOMS: atom_id res chain seq x y z
N MET A 1 3.06 -6.19 -9.83
CA MET A 1 3.08 -4.73 -10.10
C MET A 1 2.06 -3.93 -9.29
N HIS A 2 0.94 -4.52 -8.84
CA HIS A 2 -0.18 -3.82 -8.19
C HIS A 2 0.11 -3.22 -6.80
N THR A 3 1.27 -3.46 -6.20
CA THR A 3 1.69 -2.84 -4.92
C THR A 3 2.88 -1.91 -5.06
N ASN A 4 3.28 -1.55 -6.30
CA ASN A 4 4.40 -0.63 -6.50
C ASN A 4 4.06 0.77 -5.95
N TYR A 5 5.06 1.46 -5.36
CA TYR A 5 4.90 2.80 -4.79
C TYR A 5 4.24 3.80 -5.74
N TYR A 6 4.62 3.80 -7.03
CA TYR A 6 4.04 4.75 -7.99
C TYR A 6 2.57 4.48 -8.29
N PHE A 7 2.12 3.23 -8.17
CA PHE A 7 0.69 2.92 -8.22
C PHE A 7 -0.01 3.35 -6.92
N LEU A 8 0.56 2.98 -5.76
CA LEU A 8 -0.03 3.35 -4.46
C LEU A 8 -0.15 4.87 -4.27
N ARG A 9 0.82 5.65 -4.78
CA ARG A 9 0.79 7.11 -4.76
C ARG A 9 -0.39 7.70 -5.52
N GLN A 10 -0.88 7.03 -6.58
CA GLN A 10 -2.05 7.46 -7.33
C GLN A 10 -3.33 6.92 -6.68
N LEU A 11 -3.28 5.71 -6.13
CA LEU A 11 -4.39 5.07 -5.46
C LEU A 11 -4.80 5.79 -4.17
N ALA A 12 -3.84 6.21 -3.35
CA ALA A 12 -4.07 6.83 -2.05
C ALA A 12 -4.97 8.10 -2.09
N PRO A 13 -4.73 9.10 -2.96
CA PRO A 13 -5.62 10.26 -3.05
C PRO A 13 -7.02 9.88 -3.58
N ALA A 14 -7.12 8.94 -4.52
CA ALA A 14 -8.42 8.47 -5.01
C ALA A 14 -9.22 7.74 -3.92
N LEU A 15 -8.55 6.93 -3.09
CA LEU A 15 -9.16 6.30 -1.92
C LEU A 15 -9.55 7.35 -0.87
N THR A 16 -8.74 8.39 -0.67
CA THR A 16 -9.09 9.49 0.24
C THR A 16 -10.37 10.18 -0.19
N GLU A 17 -10.47 10.56 -1.46
CA GLU A 17 -11.67 11.19 -2.02
C GLU A 17 -12.90 10.29 -1.87
N ARG A 18 -12.72 8.98 -2.09
CA ARG A 18 -13.81 8.00 -2.02
C ARG A 18 -14.25 7.65 -0.59
N LEU A 19 -13.31 7.54 0.34
CA LEU A 19 -13.55 6.91 1.65
C LEU A 19 -13.62 7.88 2.82
N ARG A 20 -13.25 9.16 2.66
CA ARG A 20 -13.37 10.12 3.77
C ARG A 20 -14.79 10.11 4.34
N GLY A 21 -14.91 9.99 5.66
CA GLY A 21 -16.19 9.90 6.37
C GLY A 21 -16.82 8.51 6.39
N TYR A 22 -16.27 7.52 5.69
CA TYR A 22 -16.71 6.13 5.83
C TYR A 22 -16.24 5.58 7.18
N ARG A 23 -17.10 4.83 7.86
CA ARG A 23 -16.77 4.11 9.10
C ARG A 23 -16.42 2.67 8.81
N VAL A 24 -15.49 2.10 9.57
CA VAL A 24 -15.23 0.65 9.52
C VAL A 24 -16.40 -0.10 10.17
N ALA A 25 -17.13 -0.88 9.38
CA ALA A 25 -18.26 -1.68 9.82
C ALA A 25 -17.88 -3.14 10.11
N SER A 26 -16.82 -3.65 9.49
CA SER A 26 -16.33 -5.01 9.75
C SER A 26 -14.84 -5.13 9.48
N CYS A 27 -14.18 -6.02 10.22
CA CYS A 27 -12.79 -6.38 10.02
C CYS A 27 -12.59 -7.86 10.36
N PHE A 28 -12.24 -8.68 9.38
CA PHE A 28 -12.21 -10.14 9.55
C PHE A 28 -11.26 -10.82 8.57
N SER A 29 -11.05 -12.10 8.78
CA SER A 29 -10.39 -13.01 7.84
C SER A 29 -11.30 -14.21 7.59
N GLN A 30 -11.36 -14.69 6.35
CA GLN A 30 -12.03 -15.95 5.99
C GLN A 30 -11.11 -16.90 5.21
N GLU A 31 -10.11 -16.35 4.51
CA GLU A 31 -9.05 -17.12 3.87
C GLU A 31 -7.71 -16.94 4.58
N LYS A 32 -6.80 -17.90 4.39
CA LYS A 32 -5.47 -17.82 4.99
C LYS A 32 -4.72 -16.58 4.50
N ASP A 33 -4.10 -15.88 5.45
CA ASP A 33 -3.33 -14.65 5.23
C ASP A 33 -4.16 -13.53 4.57
N GLU A 34 -5.50 -13.56 4.67
CA GLU A 34 -6.39 -12.52 4.14
C GLU A 34 -6.90 -11.62 5.27
N LEU A 35 -6.89 -10.30 5.07
CA LEU A 35 -7.61 -9.34 5.90
C LEU A 35 -8.64 -8.60 5.05
N VAL A 36 -9.90 -8.62 5.48
CA VAL A 36 -11.01 -7.92 4.84
C VAL A 36 -11.48 -6.80 5.78
N VAL A 37 -11.58 -5.59 5.25
CA VAL A 37 -12.14 -4.41 5.94
C VAL A 37 -13.35 -3.94 5.15
N GLY A 38 -14.52 -4.01 5.78
CA GLY A 38 -15.76 -3.44 5.25
C GLY A 38 -16.00 -2.06 5.81
N LEU A 39 -16.20 -1.10 4.91
CA LEU A 39 -16.45 0.29 5.21
C LEU A 39 -17.87 0.68 4.77
N LEU A 40 -18.49 1.58 5.51
CA LEU A 40 -19.86 2.01 5.27
C LEU A 40 -19.96 3.53 5.34
N SER A 41 -20.56 4.16 4.32
CA SER A 41 -20.87 5.58 4.36
C SER A 41 -22.05 5.88 5.30
N GLU A 42 -22.29 7.15 5.59
CA GLU A 42 -23.51 7.58 6.29
C GLU A 42 -24.79 7.22 5.50
N THR A 43 -24.71 7.26 4.16
CA THR A 43 -25.82 6.92 3.26
C THR A 43 -26.02 5.42 3.04
N GLY A 44 -25.20 4.56 3.67
CA GLY A 44 -25.29 3.10 3.57
C GLY A 44 -24.57 2.49 2.36
N ALA A 45 -23.76 3.26 1.63
CA ALA A 45 -22.92 2.73 0.56
C ALA A 45 -21.74 1.96 1.14
N GLU A 46 -21.54 0.74 0.65
CA GLU A 46 -20.45 -0.13 1.08
C GLU A 46 -19.17 0.12 0.27
N PHE A 47 -18.03 -0.14 0.91
CA PHE A 47 -16.74 -0.24 0.24
C PHE A 47 -15.88 -1.31 0.92
N TRP A 48 -15.14 -2.07 0.14
CA TRP A 48 -14.40 -3.22 0.65
C TRP A 48 -12.91 -3.09 0.32
N LEU A 49 -12.07 -3.23 1.34
CA LEU A 49 -10.63 -3.39 1.20
C LEU A 49 -10.27 -4.83 1.54
N LYS A 50 -9.62 -5.53 0.63
CA LYS A 50 -9.14 -6.90 0.84
C LYS A 50 -7.64 -6.97 0.65
N ALA A 51 -6.91 -7.23 1.72
CA ALA A 51 -5.46 -7.40 1.71
C ALA A 51 -5.10 -8.88 1.75
N GLN A 52 -4.40 -9.37 0.73
CA GLN A 52 -3.67 -10.64 0.80
C GLN A 52 -2.30 -10.35 1.38
N LEU A 53 -2.01 -10.96 2.53
CA LEU A 53 -0.81 -10.75 3.34
C LEU A 53 0.01 -12.05 3.44
N GLY A 54 -0.02 -12.85 2.38
CA GLY A 54 0.83 -14.02 2.19
C GLY A 54 2.13 -13.64 1.49
N ALA A 55 3.25 -14.27 1.87
CA ALA A 55 4.58 -13.93 1.34
C ALA A 55 4.72 -14.11 -0.18
N ALA A 56 3.98 -15.07 -0.76
CA ALA A 56 4.05 -15.38 -2.19
C ALA A 56 3.44 -14.27 -3.07
N PHE A 57 2.36 -13.64 -2.60
CA PHE A 57 1.62 -12.65 -3.37
C PHE A 57 0.92 -11.63 -2.43
N PRO A 58 1.67 -10.66 -1.88
CA PRO A 58 1.06 -9.57 -1.14
C PRO A 58 0.28 -8.67 -2.09
N ALA A 59 -0.99 -8.43 -1.79
CA ALA A 59 -1.90 -7.70 -2.65
C ALA A 59 -2.93 -6.88 -1.88
N LEU A 60 -3.44 -5.83 -2.53
CA LEU A 60 -4.61 -5.09 -2.09
C LEU A 60 -5.63 -5.10 -3.23
N ALA A 61 -6.84 -5.58 -2.94
CA ALA A 61 -7.96 -5.64 -3.86
C ALA A 61 -9.13 -4.80 -3.31
N LEU A 62 -9.91 -4.23 -4.24
CA LEU A 62 -11.05 -3.35 -3.96
C LEU A 62 -12.31 -3.97 -4.57
N PRO A 63 -12.82 -5.09 -4.02
CA PRO A 63 -13.97 -5.77 -4.63
C PRO A 63 -15.23 -4.90 -4.54
N GLU A 64 -16.05 -4.92 -5.60
CA GLU A 64 -17.30 -4.14 -5.64
C GLU A 64 -18.31 -4.62 -4.60
N THR A 65 -18.32 -5.92 -4.32
CA THR A 65 -19.17 -6.55 -3.33
C THR A 65 -18.38 -7.62 -2.56
N PHE A 66 -18.81 -7.90 -1.34
CA PHE A 66 -18.21 -8.96 -0.55
C PHE A 66 -19.28 -9.72 0.23
N GLN A 67 -19.22 -11.06 0.16
CA GLN A 67 -20.09 -11.93 0.95
C GLN A 67 -19.25 -12.66 2.00
N ARG A 68 -19.41 -12.29 3.27
CA ARG A 68 -18.74 -12.95 4.39
C ARG A 68 -19.35 -14.32 4.65
N ALA A 69 -18.55 -15.37 4.53
CA ALA A 69 -18.95 -16.71 4.93
C ALA A 69 -18.86 -16.87 6.46
N ARG A 70 -20.00 -16.79 7.18
CA ARG A 70 -20.02 -16.78 8.65
C ARG A 70 -19.34 -17.99 9.31
N GLN A 71 -19.50 -19.19 8.77
CA GLN A 71 -18.99 -20.43 9.38
C GLN A 71 -17.46 -20.52 9.43
N ASN A 72 -16.76 -19.85 8.51
CA ASN A 72 -15.30 -19.94 8.36
C ASN A 72 -14.64 -18.56 8.42
N SER A 73 -15.16 -17.66 9.26
CA SER A 73 -14.60 -16.32 9.42
C SER A 73 -14.22 -16.05 10.86
N VAL A 74 -13.14 -15.30 11.06
CA VAL A 74 -12.68 -14.82 12.36
C VAL A 74 -12.62 -13.30 12.33
N ASP A 75 -13.22 -12.65 13.32
CA ASP A 75 -13.10 -11.20 13.49
C ASP A 75 -11.69 -10.84 13.96
N LEU A 76 -11.15 -9.77 13.39
CA LEU A 76 -9.78 -9.31 13.64
C LEU A 76 -9.80 -7.82 13.96
N LEU A 77 -8.80 -7.36 14.70
CA LEU A 77 -8.61 -5.93 15.02
C LEU A 77 -9.91 -5.27 15.54
N PRO A 78 -10.56 -5.81 16.60
CA PRO A 78 -11.89 -5.36 16.99
C PRO A 78 -11.97 -3.87 17.36
N GLU A 79 -10.87 -3.28 17.83
CA GLU A 79 -10.77 -1.84 18.13
C GLU A 79 -10.75 -0.94 16.89
N LEU A 80 -10.59 -1.51 15.68
CA LEU A 80 -10.72 -0.76 14.42
C LEU A 80 -12.17 -0.46 14.07
N LEU A 81 -13.13 -1.22 14.62
CA LEU A 81 -14.55 -1.06 14.32
C LEU A 81 -15.04 0.31 14.78
N GLY A 82 -15.79 0.98 13.92
CA GLY A 82 -16.33 2.32 14.18
C GLY A 82 -15.36 3.46 13.84
N CYS A 83 -14.07 3.19 13.61
CA CYS A 83 -13.14 4.25 13.17
C CYS A 83 -13.58 4.85 11.83
N THR A 84 -13.61 6.18 11.76
CA THR A 84 -13.97 6.95 10.56
C THR A 84 -12.72 7.30 9.76
N VAL A 85 -12.70 7.02 8.47
CA VAL A 85 -11.57 7.32 7.60
C VAL A 85 -11.44 8.83 7.41
N ALA A 86 -10.25 9.37 7.71
CA ALA A 86 -9.90 10.77 7.48
C ALA A 86 -9.12 10.93 6.16
N ALA A 87 -8.11 10.08 5.95
CA ALA A 87 -7.25 10.12 4.78
C ALA A 87 -6.62 8.75 4.48
N VAL A 88 -6.11 8.61 3.27
CA VAL A 88 -5.29 7.48 2.85
C VAL A 88 -4.00 8.01 2.22
N THR A 89 -2.86 7.51 2.65
CA THR A 89 -1.54 7.94 2.21
C THR A 89 -0.68 6.75 1.78
N ALA A 90 0.22 6.96 0.82
CA ALA A 90 1.25 5.98 0.47
C ALA A 90 2.57 6.45 1.05
N TRP A 91 3.29 5.57 1.74
CA TRP A 91 4.59 5.96 2.31
C TRP A 91 5.62 6.20 1.20
N PRO A 92 6.46 7.24 1.33
CA PRO A 92 7.42 7.63 0.30
C PRO A 92 8.35 6.49 -0.10
N GLN A 93 8.39 6.17 -1.40
CA GLN A 93 9.27 5.15 -1.99
C GLN A 93 9.12 3.74 -1.43
N ASP A 94 8.04 3.49 -0.70
CA ASP A 94 7.78 2.20 -0.08
C ASP A 94 6.45 1.62 -0.58
N ARG A 95 6.32 0.30 -0.48
CA ARG A 95 5.10 -0.42 -0.85
C ARG A 95 4.18 -0.52 0.37
N VAL A 96 3.87 0.63 0.96
CA VAL A 96 3.03 0.75 2.16
C VAL A 96 1.90 1.73 1.90
N LEU A 97 0.69 1.30 2.23
CA LEU A 97 -0.51 2.13 2.23
C LEU A 97 -0.98 2.31 3.67
N GLN A 98 -1.23 3.53 4.10
CA GLN A 98 -1.74 3.87 5.42
C GLN A 98 -3.12 4.51 5.28
N VAL A 99 -4.06 4.02 6.08
CA VAL A 99 -5.36 4.65 6.30
C VAL A 99 -5.28 5.36 7.64
N ASP A 100 -5.44 6.68 7.59
CA ASP A 100 -5.56 7.54 8.77
C ASP A 100 -7.03 7.67 9.11
N PHE A 101 -7.37 7.40 10.36
CA PHE A 101 -8.71 7.59 10.88
C PHE A 101 -8.78 8.88 11.69
N GLU A 102 -10.01 9.33 11.93
CA GLU A 102 -10.28 10.37 12.91
C GLU A 102 -9.73 9.97 14.28
N GLU A 103 -9.47 10.98 15.13
CA GLU A 103 -8.92 10.79 16.48
C GLU A 103 -7.50 10.16 16.54
N GLY A 104 -6.83 10.03 15.39
CA GLY A 104 -5.41 9.68 15.29
C GLY A 104 -5.11 8.18 15.22
N ALA A 105 -6.12 7.33 15.08
CA ALA A 105 -5.91 5.91 14.80
C ALA A 105 -5.37 5.70 13.39
N THR A 106 -4.58 4.65 13.16
CA THR A 106 -4.01 4.33 11.83
C THR A 106 -4.06 2.84 11.53
N LEU A 107 -4.32 2.47 10.28
CA LEU A 107 -4.15 1.12 9.75
C LEU A 107 -3.14 1.14 8.61
N VAL A 108 -2.03 0.42 8.78
CA VAL A 108 -0.94 0.36 7.81
C VAL A 108 -0.90 -1.00 7.14
N PHE A 109 -0.97 -1.03 5.82
CA PHE A 109 -0.77 -2.20 4.99
C PHE A 109 0.66 -2.22 4.45
N LYS A 110 1.49 -3.12 4.99
CA LYS A 110 2.84 -3.40 4.49
C LYS A 110 2.77 -4.45 3.40
N LEU A 111 2.91 -4.05 2.15
CA LEU A 111 2.63 -4.86 0.96
C LEU A 111 3.90 -5.36 0.26
N TYR A 112 4.95 -5.66 1.03
CA TYR A 112 6.25 -6.07 0.49
C TYR A 112 7.02 -7.09 1.33
N GLY A 113 8.07 -7.60 0.70
CA GLY A 113 9.03 -8.51 1.30
C GLY A 113 8.43 -9.88 1.61
N PRO A 114 9.19 -10.76 2.28
CA PRO A 114 8.71 -12.08 2.68
C PRO A 114 7.75 -12.02 3.89
N ARG A 115 7.51 -10.83 4.45
CA ARG A 115 6.73 -10.61 5.67
C ARG A 115 5.78 -9.42 5.51
N PRO A 116 4.82 -9.48 4.56
CA PRO A 116 3.75 -8.50 4.47
C PRO A 116 2.88 -8.58 5.73
N ASN A 117 2.22 -7.48 6.08
CA ASN A 117 1.47 -7.39 7.32
C ASN A 117 0.43 -6.26 7.27
N ALA A 118 -0.51 -6.28 8.22
CA ALA A 118 -1.34 -5.14 8.55
C ALA A 118 -1.12 -4.75 10.01
N ILE A 119 -0.96 -3.46 10.27
CA ILE A 119 -0.62 -2.90 11.58
C ILE A 119 -1.64 -1.83 11.93
N PHE A 120 -2.48 -2.10 12.91
CA PHE A 120 -3.42 -1.14 13.46
C PHE A 120 -2.85 -0.47 14.71
N ARG A 121 -2.97 0.85 14.80
CA ARG A 121 -2.59 1.65 15.96
C ARG A 121 -3.82 2.44 16.41
N PRO A 122 -4.46 2.07 17.53
CA PRO A 122 -5.67 2.73 17.99
C PRO A 122 -5.46 4.20 18.36
N ALA A 123 -4.31 4.53 18.94
CA ALA A 123 -3.97 5.90 19.33
C ALA A 123 -2.45 6.06 19.50
N ALA A 124 -1.99 7.29 19.67
CA ALA A 124 -0.60 7.56 20.02
C ALA A 124 -0.27 6.94 21.41
N GLY A 125 0.83 6.18 21.47
CA GLY A 125 1.31 5.57 22.71
C GLY A 125 0.63 4.26 23.11
N THR A 126 -0.40 3.80 22.38
CA THR A 126 -0.98 2.47 22.59
C THR A 126 -0.21 1.40 21.83
N LEU A 127 -0.31 0.15 22.30
CA LEU A 127 0.33 -0.98 21.63
C LEU A 127 -0.32 -1.22 20.26
N ALA A 128 0.53 -1.39 19.24
CA ALA A 128 0.06 -1.72 17.91
C ALA A 128 -0.48 -3.16 17.86
N GLN A 129 -1.59 -3.33 17.16
CA GLN A 129 -2.18 -4.64 16.87
C GLN A 129 -1.71 -5.09 15.49
N LEU A 130 -1.15 -6.30 15.43
CA LEU A 130 -0.59 -6.87 14.20
C LEU A 130 -1.47 -8.00 13.70
N PHE A 131 -1.74 -8.02 12.39
CA PHE A 131 -2.37 -9.16 11.74
C PHE A 131 -1.50 -10.43 11.89
N HIS A 132 -0.23 -10.34 11.47
CA HIS A 132 0.78 -11.36 11.74
C HIS A 132 1.54 -11.04 13.02
N GLN A 133 1.03 -11.49 14.17
CA GLN A 133 1.63 -11.26 15.50
C GLN A 133 3.09 -11.72 15.61
N ARG A 134 3.49 -12.74 14.83
CA ARG A 134 4.88 -13.23 14.77
C ARG A 134 5.89 -12.20 14.25
N TYR A 135 5.44 -11.14 13.59
CA TYR A 135 6.30 -10.08 13.06
C TYR A 135 6.32 -8.86 14.00
N ALA A 136 6.61 -9.08 15.28
CA ALA A 136 6.54 -8.06 16.34
C ALA A 136 7.26 -6.74 16.01
N ALA A 137 8.38 -6.79 15.30
CA ALA A 137 9.13 -5.60 14.87
C ALA A 137 8.30 -4.64 13.98
N ASP A 138 7.25 -5.12 13.31
CA ASP A 138 6.39 -4.27 12.49
C ASP A 138 5.56 -3.26 13.33
N ALA A 139 5.42 -3.47 14.65
CA ALA A 139 4.77 -2.51 15.54
C ALA A 139 5.44 -1.13 15.50
N GLU A 140 6.77 -1.13 15.38
CA GLU A 140 7.61 0.06 15.34
C GLU A 140 7.82 0.60 13.92
N LEU A 141 7.25 -0.04 12.90
CA LEU A 141 7.39 0.39 11.51
C LEU A 141 6.89 1.84 11.33
N ARG A 142 7.71 2.70 10.70
CA ARG A 142 7.42 4.11 10.42
C ARG A 142 7.79 4.45 8.97
N PRO A 143 7.17 5.48 8.38
CA PRO A 143 7.60 5.98 7.08
C PRO A 143 9.04 6.45 7.12
N GLY A 144 9.79 6.19 6.04
CA GLY A 144 11.10 6.78 5.82
C GLY A 144 11.01 8.27 5.50
N PRO A 145 12.16 8.98 5.44
CA PRO A 145 12.18 10.39 5.06
C PRO A 145 11.61 10.61 3.65
N GLU A 146 10.86 11.70 3.49
CA GLU A 146 10.41 12.20 2.18
C GLU A 146 11.61 12.75 1.40
N ASN A 147 12.31 11.86 0.71
CA ASN A 147 13.37 12.27 -0.21
C ASN A 147 12.79 12.48 -1.61
N PRO A 148 13.04 13.64 -2.26
CA PRO A 148 12.61 13.86 -3.64
C PRO A 148 13.23 12.78 -4.52
N VAL A 149 12.43 12.19 -5.40
CA VAL A 149 12.90 11.05 -6.23
C VAL A 149 14.08 11.43 -7.12
N SER A 150 14.18 12.70 -7.53
CA SER A 150 15.32 13.23 -8.28
C SER A 150 16.65 13.08 -7.54
N VAL A 151 16.62 13.09 -6.20
CA VAL A 151 17.80 12.91 -5.33
C VAL A 151 18.19 11.43 -5.24
N LEU A 152 17.26 10.51 -5.50
CA LEU A 152 17.50 9.07 -5.37
C LEU A 152 18.12 8.43 -6.62
N LEU A 153 18.15 9.13 -7.75
CA LEU A 153 18.92 8.71 -8.93
C LEU A 153 20.39 8.97 -8.66
N SER A 154 21.03 8.02 -7.97
CA SER A 154 22.43 8.14 -7.58
C SER A 154 23.35 8.42 -8.77
N ASP A 155 24.41 9.19 -8.54
CA ASP A 155 25.53 9.37 -9.48
C ASP A 155 26.19 8.04 -9.89
N SER A 156 25.87 6.95 -9.19
CA SER A 156 26.34 5.59 -9.49
C SER A 156 25.49 4.85 -10.54
N GLY A 157 24.39 5.44 -11.02
CA GLY A 157 23.46 4.79 -11.97
C GLY A 157 22.62 3.67 -11.37
N LYS A 158 22.64 3.50 -10.05
CA LYS A 158 21.76 2.55 -9.34
C LYS A 158 20.34 3.11 -9.25
N LEU A 159 19.36 2.25 -9.55
CA LEU A 159 17.95 2.57 -9.41
C LEU A 159 17.53 2.53 -7.93
N PRO A 160 16.66 3.45 -7.48
CA PRO A 160 16.11 3.40 -6.13
C PRO A 160 15.21 2.17 -5.93
N PRO A 161 15.00 1.72 -4.68
CA PRO A 161 14.19 0.52 -4.38
C PRO A 161 12.82 0.47 -5.03
N ALA A 162 12.10 1.60 -5.10
CA ALA A 162 10.78 1.67 -5.75
C ALA A 162 10.82 1.39 -7.26
N LEU A 163 11.99 1.54 -7.90
CA LEU A 163 12.20 1.29 -9.32
C LEU A 163 12.94 -0.03 -9.59
N THR A 164 13.41 -0.79 -8.59
CA THR A 164 14.27 -1.97 -8.87
C THR A 164 13.55 -3.16 -9.50
N ASP A 165 12.24 -3.27 -9.27
CA ASP A 165 11.41 -4.39 -9.77
C ASP A 165 10.98 -4.15 -11.23
N LEU A 166 9.67 -4.16 -11.53
CA LEU A 166 9.18 -4.08 -12.91
C LEU A 166 9.60 -2.79 -13.66
N PRO A 167 9.61 -1.59 -13.06
CA PRO A 167 10.17 -0.40 -13.72
C PRO A 167 11.63 -0.59 -14.16
N GLY A 168 12.44 -1.23 -13.31
CA GLY A 168 13.84 -1.50 -13.59
C GLY A 168 14.02 -2.59 -14.64
N ARG A 169 13.19 -3.64 -14.63
CA ARG A 169 13.17 -4.64 -15.71
C ARG A 169 12.82 -3.99 -17.04
N PHE A 170 11.79 -3.14 -17.09
CA PHE A 170 11.43 -2.38 -18.28
C PHE A 170 12.61 -1.55 -18.82
N LEU A 171 13.31 -0.80 -17.95
CA LEU A 171 14.50 -0.04 -18.35
C LEU A 171 15.58 -0.94 -18.96
N ARG A 172 15.86 -2.09 -18.35
CA ARG A 172 16.90 -3.01 -18.82
C ARG A 172 16.52 -3.66 -20.15
N GLU A 173 15.33 -4.22 -20.22
CA GLU A 173 14.88 -5.04 -21.34
C GLU A 173 14.44 -4.20 -22.55
N GLN A 174 13.77 -3.07 -22.32
CA GLN A 174 13.16 -2.26 -23.39
C GLN A 174 13.99 -1.03 -23.76
N ARG A 175 14.83 -0.53 -22.84
CA ARG A 175 15.57 0.73 -23.03
C ARG A 175 17.10 0.55 -22.97
N GLY A 176 17.59 -0.68 -22.83
CA GLY A 176 19.04 -0.97 -22.83
C GLY A 176 19.79 -0.32 -21.66
N TYR A 177 19.14 -0.24 -20.49
CA TYR A 177 19.68 0.54 -19.36
C TYR A 177 21.07 0.09 -18.92
N ASP A 178 21.35 -1.20 -18.78
CA ASP A 178 22.59 -1.68 -18.13
C ASP A 178 23.86 -1.34 -18.93
N SER A 179 23.80 -1.37 -20.26
CA SER A 179 24.92 -1.06 -21.16
C SER A 179 25.06 0.43 -21.48
N ALA A 180 24.09 1.26 -21.10
CA ALA A 180 24.10 2.68 -21.41
C ALA A 180 25.14 3.47 -20.59
N PRO A 181 25.71 4.56 -21.15
CA PRO A 181 26.52 5.52 -20.39
C PRO A 181 25.73 6.12 -19.21
N LEU A 182 26.42 6.57 -18.16
CA LEU A 182 25.80 7.10 -16.94
C LEU A 182 24.79 8.23 -17.23
N ALA A 183 25.16 9.20 -18.07
CA ALA A 183 24.26 10.30 -18.45
C ALA A 183 22.97 9.79 -19.11
N THR A 184 23.09 8.76 -19.96
CA THR A 184 21.93 8.11 -20.59
C THR A 184 21.09 7.34 -19.57
N LYS A 185 21.71 6.62 -18.63
CA LYS A 185 21.00 5.95 -17.52
C LYS A 185 20.18 6.95 -16.70
N GLN A 186 20.79 8.07 -16.32
CA GLN A 186 20.11 9.13 -15.57
C GLN A 186 18.90 9.68 -16.35
N ARG A 187 19.09 9.99 -17.63
CA ARG A 187 18.00 10.46 -18.50
C ARG A 187 16.85 9.44 -18.60
N LEU A 188 17.16 8.18 -18.90
CA LEU A 188 16.15 7.12 -19.03
C LEU A 188 15.36 6.91 -17.73
N ALA A 189 16.03 6.98 -16.58
CA ALA A 189 15.38 6.84 -15.30
C ALA A 189 14.50 8.07 -14.95
N GLN A 190 14.93 9.28 -15.33
CA GLN A 190 14.13 10.50 -15.19
C GLN A 190 12.88 10.47 -16.10
N GLU A 191 13.03 10.03 -17.34
CA GLU A 191 11.92 9.86 -18.29
C GLU A 191 10.87 8.89 -17.73
N LEU A 192 11.31 7.69 -17.30
CA LEU A 192 10.41 6.71 -16.70
C LEU A 192 9.74 7.25 -15.42
N LEU A 193 10.49 7.95 -14.58
CA LEU A 193 9.93 8.55 -13.37
C LEU A 193 8.84 9.57 -13.68
N ALA A 194 9.02 10.38 -14.73
CA ALA A 194 8.02 11.34 -15.17
C ALA A 194 6.75 10.61 -15.64
N GLU A 195 6.90 9.51 -16.39
CA GLU A 195 5.79 8.64 -16.81
C GLU A 195 5.07 8.02 -15.61
N LEU A 196 5.79 7.44 -14.64
CA LEU A 196 5.21 6.81 -13.46
C LEU A 196 4.54 7.81 -12.50
N THR A 197 5.00 9.05 -12.49
CA THR A 197 4.43 10.12 -11.66
C THR A 197 3.13 10.68 -12.25
N ARG A 198 2.99 10.63 -13.57
CA ARG A 198 1.79 11.09 -14.29
C ARG A 198 1.46 10.09 -15.40
N PRO A 199 0.98 8.88 -15.04
CA PRO A 199 0.68 7.87 -16.04
C PRO A 199 -0.49 8.31 -16.90
N ALA A 200 -0.35 8.21 -18.22
CA ALA A 200 -1.43 8.54 -19.16
C ALA A 200 -2.52 7.46 -19.17
N GLN A 201 -2.15 6.21 -18.85
CA GLN A 201 -3.03 5.04 -18.88
C GLN A 201 -2.64 4.06 -17.76
N TYR A 202 -3.63 3.34 -17.25
CA TYR A 202 -3.43 2.15 -16.41
C TYR A 202 -3.84 0.93 -17.22
N TYR A 203 -3.01 -0.10 -17.22
CA TYR A 203 -3.33 -1.36 -17.88
C TYR A 203 -3.70 -2.40 -16.84
N LEU A 204 -4.81 -3.10 -17.09
CA LEU A 204 -5.14 -4.34 -16.40
C LEU A 204 -4.26 -5.45 -17.02
N ILE A 205 -3.62 -6.25 -16.17
CA ILE A 205 -2.83 -7.43 -16.57
C ILE A 205 -3.67 -8.67 -16.25
#